data_AF-A0A091C5Q6-F1
#
_entry.id   AF-A0A091C5Q6-F1
#
_cell.length_a   1.000
_cell.length_b   1.000
_cell.length_c   1.000
_cell.angle_alpha   90.00
_cell.angle_beta   90.00
_cell.angle_gamma   90.00
#
_symmetry.space_group_name_H-M   'P 1'
#
loop_
_entity.id
_entity.type
_entity.pdbx_description
1 polymer ?
#
loop_
_entity_poly.entity_id
_entity_poly.type
_entity_poly.pdbx_seq_one_letter_code
_entity_poly.pdbx_strand_id
1 'polypeptide(L)'
;MFTFDLSAELKERKINVNALHPATLMSTSMVKDHFGQAQSSVEEGFSAIEFLATSKNLDEITGRYFENKSQAQANAQAYDKEARKKLRQTTTDSIAAYL
;
A
#
# COMPACT_ATOMS: atom_id res chain seq x y z
N MET A 1 -1.14 6.69 -2.54
CA MET A 1 -0.53 8.00 -2.87
C MET A 1 0.84 8.16 -2.23
N PHE A 2 0.93 8.22 -0.89
CA PHE A 2 2.18 8.42 -0.14
C PHE A 2 3.38 7.55 -0.58
N THR A 3 3.13 6.26 -0.84
CA THR A 3 4.13 5.28 -1.32
C THR A 3 4.98 5.78 -2.49
N PHE A 4 4.40 6.47 -3.47
CA PHE A 4 5.14 6.91 -4.66
C PHE A 4 6.22 7.92 -4.30
N ASP A 5 5.90 8.93 -3.51
CA ASP A 5 6.87 9.96 -3.12
C ASP A 5 7.86 9.42 -2.09
N LEU A 6 7.40 8.57 -1.15
CA LEU A 6 8.29 7.93 -0.17
C LEU A 6 9.30 6.99 -0.84
N SER A 7 8.89 6.27 -1.90
CA SER A 7 9.81 5.40 -2.66
C SER A 7 10.95 6.19 -3.32
N ALA A 8 10.67 7.41 -3.78
CA ALA A 8 11.69 8.29 -4.34
C ALA A 8 12.61 8.85 -3.25
N GLU A 9 12.03 9.28 -2.13
CA GLU A 9 12.77 9.82 -0.97
C GLU A 9 13.76 8.81 -0.39
N LEU A 10 13.39 7.53 -0.32
CA LEU A 10 14.19 6.49 0.30
C LEU A 10 15.09 5.71 -0.67
N LYS A 11 15.12 6.08 -1.95
CA LYS A 11 15.89 5.38 -2.98
C LYS A 11 17.39 5.30 -2.66
N GLU A 12 17.99 6.41 -2.24
CA GLU A 12 19.42 6.48 -1.89
C GLU A 12 19.76 5.64 -0.65
N ARG A 13 18.78 5.37 0.20
CA ARG A 13 18.92 4.50 1.38
C ARG A 13 18.75 3.01 1.04
N LYS A 14 18.49 2.68 -0.23
CA LYS A 14 18.22 1.31 -0.70
C LYS A 14 17.05 0.65 0.03
N ILE A 15 16.01 1.43 0.35
CA ILE A 15 14.77 0.92 0.96
C ILE A 15 13.70 0.88 -0.12
N ASN A 16 13.12 -0.29 -0.33
CA ASN A 16 11.98 -0.47 -1.24
C ASN A 16 10.67 -0.18 -0.52
N VAL A 17 9.79 0.58 -1.18
CA VAL A 17 8.51 1.00 -0.63
C VAL A 17 7.43 0.72 -1.67
N ASN A 18 6.55 -0.23 -1.37
CA ASN A 18 5.44 -0.62 -2.24
C ASN A 18 4.11 -0.55 -1.47
N ALA A 19 3.00 -0.57 -2.19
CA ALA A 19 1.65 -0.65 -1.64
C ALA A 19 0.99 -1.96 -2.08
N LEU A 20 0.18 -2.55 -1.20
CA LEU A 20 -0.45 -3.85 -1.42
C LEU A 20 -1.92 -3.79 -1.04
N HIS A 21 -2.77 -4.30 -1.93
CA HIS A 21 -4.08 -4.83 -1.59
C HIS A 21 -3.97 -6.36 -1.47
N PRO A 22 -3.93 -6.92 -0.25
CA PRO A 22 -3.50 -8.31 -0.05
C PRO A 22 -4.58 -9.33 -0.44
N ALA A 23 -5.84 -9.02 -0.13
CA ALA A 23 -7.02 -9.83 -0.47
C ALA A 23 -8.30 -9.02 -0.24
N THR A 24 -9.42 -9.47 -0.81
CA THR A 24 -10.71 -8.77 -0.73
C THR A 24 -11.58 -9.39 0.35
N LEU A 25 -12.09 -8.57 1.27
CA LEU A 25 -13.06 -8.97 2.30
C LEU A 25 -12.63 -10.20 3.12
N MET A 26 -11.43 -10.14 3.71
CA MET A 26 -10.96 -11.14 4.68
C MET A 26 -11.77 -11.12 5.98
N SER A 27 -11.72 -12.22 6.73
CA SER A 27 -12.39 -12.36 8.05
C SER A 27 -11.82 -11.42 9.12
N THR A 28 -12.19 -10.14 9.03
CA THR A 28 -11.85 -9.06 9.96
C THR A 28 -13.13 -8.49 10.58
N SER A 29 -13.02 -7.78 11.70
CA SER A 29 -14.18 -7.12 12.33
C SER A 29 -14.87 -6.15 11.38
N MET A 30 -14.09 -5.33 10.65
CA MET A 30 -14.62 -4.41 9.63
C MET A 30 -15.50 -5.13 8.60
N VAL A 31 -15.07 -6.31 8.11
CA VAL A 31 -15.82 -7.07 7.11
C VAL A 31 -17.09 -7.67 7.71
N LYS A 32 -17.00 -8.24 8.91
CA LYS A 32 -18.17 -8.77 9.62
C LYS A 32 -19.24 -7.69 9.84
N ASP A 33 -18.81 -6.51 10.29
CA ASP A 33 -19.71 -5.44 10.73
C ASP A 33 -20.33 -4.66 9.55
N HIS A 34 -19.66 -4.60 8.40
CA HIS A 34 -20.10 -3.77 7.26
C HIS A 34 -20.41 -4.53 5.97
N PHE A 35 -19.95 -5.77 5.82
CA PHE A 35 -20.05 -6.53 4.56
C PHE A 35 -20.60 -7.96 4.74
N GLY A 36 -20.83 -8.39 5.98
CA GLY A 36 -21.41 -9.70 6.28
C GLY A 36 -20.37 -10.83 6.27
N GLN A 37 -20.44 -11.71 5.27
CA GLN A 37 -19.57 -12.89 5.22
C GLN A 37 -18.25 -12.60 4.49
N ALA A 38 -17.16 -13.16 5.02
CA ALA A 38 -15.84 -13.09 4.40
C ALA A 38 -15.83 -13.80 3.04
N GLN A 39 -15.06 -13.25 2.10
CA GLN A 39 -14.88 -13.81 0.75
C GLN A 39 -13.49 -14.42 0.55
N SER A 40 -12.50 -13.98 1.35
CA SER A 40 -11.13 -14.50 1.34
C SER A 40 -10.70 -14.94 2.73
N SER A 41 -9.72 -15.86 2.77
CA SER A 41 -9.09 -16.31 4.00
C SER A 41 -8.02 -15.32 4.48
N VAL A 42 -7.67 -15.36 5.77
CA VAL A 42 -6.55 -14.57 6.30
C VAL A 42 -5.22 -15.07 5.73
N GLU A 43 -5.12 -16.39 5.54
CA GLU A 43 -3.97 -17.09 4.98
C GLU A 43 -3.66 -16.63 3.55
N GLU A 44 -4.71 -16.37 2.74
CA GLU A 44 -4.55 -15.81 1.39
C GLU A 44 -3.88 -14.43 1.43
N GLY A 45 -4.40 -13.52 2.25
CA GLY A 45 -3.83 -12.17 2.40
C GLY A 45 -2.43 -12.20 3.02
N PHE A 46 -2.18 -13.09 3.98
CA PHE A 46 -0.86 -13.31 4.56
C PHE A 46 0.15 -13.74 3.49
N SER A 47 -0.23 -14.66 2.61
CA SER A 47 0.65 -15.15 1.54
C SER A 47 1.07 -14.03 0.57
N ALA A 48 0.19 -13.05 0.31
CA ALA A 48 0.52 -11.88 -0.50
C ALA A 48 1.52 -10.94 0.21
N ILE A 49 1.33 -10.71 1.50
CA ILE A 49 2.25 -9.91 2.33
C ILE A 49 3.62 -10.56 2.39
N GLU A 50 3.68 -11.85 2.70
CA GLU A 50 4.92 -12.63 2.76
C GLU A 50 5.67 -12.57 1.43
N PHE A 51 4.97 -12.78 0.31
CA PHE A 51 5.56 -12.68 -1.02
C PHE A 51 6.16 -11.28 -1.27
N LEU A 52 5.41 -10.20 -1.02
CA LEU A 52 5.91 -8.85 -1.28
C LEU A 52 7.07 -8.46 -0.36
N ALA A 53 7.07 -8.94 0.89
CA ALA A 53 8.08 -8.58 1.88
C ALA A 53 9.39 -9.38 1.77
N THR A 54 9.35 -10.60 1.19
CA THR A 54 10.50 -11.54 1.28
C THR A 54 10.97 -12.08 -0.07
N SER A 55 10.22 -11.87 -1.16
CA SER A 55 10.59 -12.40 -2.47
C SER A 55 11.81 -11.68 -3.03
N LYS A 56 12.89 -12.44 -3.27
CA LYS A 56 14.12 -11.95 -3.93
C LYS A 56 13.86 -11.40 -5.33
N ASN A 57 12.79 -11.83 -6.00
CA ASN A 57 12.41 -11.33 -7.32
C ASN A 57 11.96 -9.86 -7.28
N LEU A 58 11.76 -9.28 -6.09
CA LEU A 58 11.28 -7.93 -5.88
C LEU A 58 12.34 -7.01 -5.25
N ASP A 59 13.59 -7.46 -5.11
CA ASP A 59 14.67 -6.72 -4.45
C ASP A 59 15.00 -5.37 -5.11
N GLU A 60 14.63 -5.17 -6.38
CA GLU A 60 14.81 -3.91 -7.10
C GLU A 60 13.49 -3.17 -7.38
N ILE A 61 12.36 -3.69 -6.86
CA ILE A 61 11.04 -3.15 -7.13
C ILE A 61 10.62 -2.20 -6.01
N THR A 62 10.41 -0.94 -6.37
CA THR A 62 9.95 0.12 -5.45
C THR A 62 8.97 1.05 -6.15
N GLY A 63 8.10 1.70 -5.40
CA GLY A 63 7.09 2.63 -5.92
C GLY A 63 6.05 1.93 -6.80
N ARG A 64 5.68 0.70 -6.46
CA ARG A 64 4.65 -0.09 -7.17
C ARG A 64 3.45 -0.40 -6.28
N TYR A 65 2.34 -0.69 -6.95
CA TYR A 65 1.12 -1.17 -6.33
C TYR A 65 0.91 -2.62 -6.72
N PHE A 66 0.46 -3.43 -5.78
CA PHE A 66 0.20 -4.85 -5.95
C PHE A 66 -1.24 -5.16 -5.55
N GLU A 67 -1.85 -6.05 -6.33
CA GLU A 67 -3.06 -6.76 -5.95
C GLU A 67 -2.70 -8.24 -5.79
N ASN A 68 -2.90 -8.77 -4.58
CA ASN A 68 -2.43 -10.10 -4.21
C ASN A 68 -0.91 -10.24 -4.47
N LYS A 69 -0.48 -11.16 -5.34
CA LYS A 69 0.95 -11.37 -5.70
C LYS A 69 1.39 -10.72 -7.01
N SER A 70 0.53 -9.92 -7.64
CA SER A 70 0.78 -9.35 -8.96
C SER A 70 0.88 -7.83 -8.91
N GLN A 71 1.79 -7.25 -9.70
CA GLN A 71 1.79 -5.80 -9.90
C GLN A 71 0.50 -5.39 -10.62
N ALA A 72 -0.11 -4.33 -10.12
CA ALA A 72 -1.38 -3.82 -10.62
C ALA A 72 -1.32 -2.28 -10.76
N GLN A 73 -2.36 -1.71 -11.36
CA GLN A 73 -2.52 -0.26 -11.43
C GLN A 73 -3.30 0.22 -10.22
N ALA A 74 -2.73 1.18 -9.47
CA ALA A 74 -3.46 1.87 -8.44
C ALA A 74 -4.57 2.75 -9.05
N ASN A 75 -5.45 3.28 -8.19
CA ASN A 75 -6.40 4.32 -8.58
C ASN A 75 -5.69 5.47 -9.33
N ALA A 76 -6.29 5.97 -10.42
CA ALA A 76 -5.69 6.97 -11.30
C ALA A 76 -5.22 8.24 -10.57
N GLN A 77 -5.96 8.71 -9.56
CA GLN A 77 -5.58 9.87 -8.76
C GLN A 77 -4.25 9.68 -8.02
N ALA A 78 -3.86 8.42 -7.76
CA ALA A 78 -2.62 8.15 -7.06
C ALA A 78 -1.37 8.56 -7.88
N TYR A 79 -1.51 8.66 -9.19
CA TYR A 79 -0.44 9.09 -10.10
C TYR A 79 -0.40 10.61 -10.34
N ASP A 80 -1.47 11.34 -9.98
CA ASP A 80 -1.52 12.80 -10.05
C ASP A 80 -0.59 13.43 -9.00
N LYS A 81 0.45 14.12 -9.49
CA LYS A 81 1.48 14.76 -8.66
C LYS A 81 0.92 15.89 -7.78
N GLU A 82 -0.01 16.68 -8.29
CA GLU A 82 -0.59 17.80 -7.54
C GLU A 82 -1.50 17.27 -6.44
N ALA A 83 -2.29 16.23 -6.73
CA ALA A 83 -3.09 15.57 -5.71
C ALA A 83 -2.22 14.97 -4.58
N ARG A 84 -1.09 14.33 -4.92
CA ARG A 84 -0.13 13.80 -3.92
C ARG A 84 0.48 14.90 -3.06
N LYS A 85 0.95 15.98 -3.68
CA LYS A 85 1.53 17.13 -2.98
C LYS A 85 0.54 17.75 -2.02
N LYS A 86 -0.69 18.00 -2.47
CA LYS A 86 -1.76 18.57 -1.64
C LYS A 86 -2.06 17.68 -0.44
N LEU A 87 -2.25 16.37 -0.66
CA LEU A 87 -2.51 15.42 0.42
C LEU A 87 -1.35 15.40 1.44
N ARG A 88 -0.10 15.37 0.98
CA ARG A 88 1.08 15.39 1.87
C ARG A 88 1.14 16.65 2.72
N GLN A 89 0.88 17.82 2.13
CA GLN A 89 0.85 19.09 2.86
C GLN A 89 -0.24 19.07 3.92
N THR A 90 -1.49 18.75 3.53
CA THR A 90 -2.62 18.71 4.47
C THR A 90 -2.39 17.73 5.61
N THR A 91 -1.85 16.53 5.32
CA THR A 91 -1.49 15.57 6.38
C THR A 91 -0.43 16.14 7.30
N THR A 92 0.63 16.76 6.77
CA THR A 92 1.72 17.34 7.56
C THR A 92 1.20 18.45 8.48
N ASP A 93 0.36 19.36 7.96
CA ASP A 93 -0.25 20.45 8.73
C ASP A 93 -1.16 19.90 9.84
N SER A 94 -1.94 18.86 9.54
CA SER A 94 -2.89 18.26 10.49
C SER A 94 -2.20 17.57 11.66
N ILE A 95 -1.02 16.99 11.43
CA ILE A 95 -0.26 16.29 12.47
C ILE A 95 0.80 17.17 13.15
N ALA A 96 1.04 18.38 12.66
CA ALA A 96 2.11 19.27 13.16
C ALA A 96 1.99 19.58 14.65
N ALA A 97 0.77 19.60 15.20
CA ALA A 97 0.55 19.81 16.64
C ALA A 97 0.90 18.60 17.51
N TYR A 98 1.19 17.44 16.91
CA TYR A 98 1.46 16.17 17.60
C TYR A 98 2.88 15.64 17.35
N LEU A 99 3.72 16.38 16.61
CA LEU A 99 5.14 16.09 16.36
C LEU A 99 6.01 17.03 17.19
#